data_AF-A0A4R6PLN9-F1
#
_entry.id   AF-A0A4R6PLN9-F1
#
_cell.length_a   1.000
_cell.length_b   1.000
_cell.length_c   1.000
_cell.angle_alpha   90.00
_cell.angle_beta   90.00
_cell.angle_gamma   90.00
#
_symmetry.space_group_name_H-M   'P 1'
#
loop_
_entity.id
_entity.type
_entity.pdbx_description
1 polymer ?
#
loop_
_entity_poly.entity_id
_entity_poly.type
_entity_poly.pdbx_seq_one_letter_code
_entity_poly.pdbx_strand_id
1 'polypeptide(L)'
;MSEADIKQVIADELGARGYQIGPDEFAADLISVGVNSVNLVRVLTTLEEQYNIEFEPTGFFREPVTVVRLAQKIIGLLAQSASA
;
A
#
# COMPACT_ATOMS: atom_id res chain seq x y z
N MET A 1 12.07 7.76 -6.86
CA MET A 1 10.67 7.35 -7.15
C MET A 1 9.76 8.33 -6.43
N SER A 2 8.73 8.85 -7.10
CA SER A 2 7.80 9.83 -6.54
C SER A 2 6.63 9.17 -5.80
N GLU A 3 5.87 9.93 -5.01
CA GLU A 3 4.64 9.44 -4.37
C GLU A 3 3.62 8.95 -5.41
N ALA A 4 3.53 9.64 -6.55
CA ALA A 4 2.62 9.25 -7.64
C ALA A 4 3.01 7.89 -8.24
N ASP A 5 4.31 7.64 -8.42
CA ASP A 5 4.81 6.35 -8.93
C ASP A 5 4.44 5.20 -7.98
N ILE A 6 4.59 5.42 -6.66
CA ILE A 6 4.25 4.41 -5.64
C ILE A 6 2.76 4.13 -5.62
N LYS A 7 1.92 5.16 -5.69
CA LYS A 7 0.46 5.00 -5.77
C LYS A 7 0.07 4.17 -7.00
N GLN A 8 0.73 4.40 -8.13
CA GLN A 8 0.48 3.61 -9.34
C GLN A 8 0.90 2.15 -9.15
N VAL A 9 2.08 1.89 -8.57
CA VAL A 9 2.52 0.50 -8.27
C VAL A 9 1.51 -0.21 -7.35
N ILE A 10 1.03 0.45 -6.29
CA ILE A 10 0.01 -0.13 -5.40
C ILE A 10 -1.28 -0.43 -6.17
N ALA A 11 -1.72 0.48 -7.04
CA ALA A 11 -2.90 0.27 -7.87
C ALA A 11 -2.71 -0.88 -8.87
N ASP A 12 -1.53 -1.03 -9.45
CA ASP A 12 -1.20 -2.13 -10.37
C ASP A 12 -1.17 -3.48 -9.64
N GLU A 13 -0.62 -3.54 -8.43
CA GLU A 13 -0.63 -4.74 -7.57
C GLU A 13 -2.04 -5.16 -7.16
N LEU A 14 -2.90 -4.19 -6.87
CA LEU A 14 -4.34 -4.42 -6.63
C LEU A 14 -5.03 -4.91 -7.92
N GLY A 15 -4.72 -4.30 -9.06
CA GLY A 15 -5.24 -4.65 -10.39
C GLY A 15 -4.87 -6.07 -10.82
N ALA A 16 -3.63 -6.50 -10.57
CA ALA A 16 -3.15 -7.86 -10.82
C ALA A 16 -3.93 -8.93 -10.04
N ARG A 17 -4.64 -8.52 -8.99
CA ARG A 17 -5.48 -9.36 -8.12
C ARG A 17 -6.99 -9.18 -8.39
N GLY A 18 -7.35 -8.40 -9.41
CA GLY A 18 -8.73 -8.17 -9.84
C GLY A 18 -9.41 -6.96 -9.19
N TYR A 19 -8.68 -6.12 -8.47
CA TYR A 19 -9.22 -4.90 -7.86
C TYR A 19 -8.89 -3.68 -8.72
N GLN A 20 -9.91 -3.10 -9.35
CA GLN A 20 -9.76 -1.88 -10.13
C GLN A 20 -9.95 -0.67 -9.22
N ILE A 21 -8.85 -0.14 -8.69
CA ILE A 21 -8.85 1.06 -7.83
C ILE A 21 -8.24 2.22 -8.62
N GLY A 22 -9.04 3.24 -8.91
CA GLY A 22 -8.59 4.42 -9.65
C GLY A 22 -8.12 5.57 -8.75
N PRO A 23 -7.50 6.62 -9.34
CA PRO A 23 -7.05 7.80 -8.59
C PRO A 23 -8.11 8.45 -7.69
N ASP A 24 -9.37 8.45 -8.13
CA ASP A 24 -10.51 9.00 -7.38
C ASP A 24 -10.83 8.20 -6.10
N GLU A 25 -10.37 6.95 -6.02
CA GLU A 25 -10.59 6.03 -4.90
C GLU A 25 -9.33 5.85 -4.04
N PHE A 26 -8.22 6.51 -4.36
CA PHE A 26 -6.96 6.31 -3.63
C PHE A 26 -7.03 6.72 -2.14
N ALA A 27 -7.98 7.60 -1.80
CA ALA A 27 -8.27 8.00 -0.42
C ALA A 27 -9.32 7.11 0.26
N ALA A 28 -9.97 6.20 -0.47
CA ALA A 28 -10.94 5.27 0.08
C ALA A 28 -10.26 4.15 0.86
N ASP A 29 -10.96 3.65 1.87
CA ASP A 29 -10.56 2.45 2.59
C ASP A 29 -10.67 1.22 1.68
N LEU A 30 -9.56 0.51 1.50
CA LEU A 30 -9.46 -0.64 0.59
C LEU A 30 -10.45 -1.75 0.96
N ILE A 31 -10.72 -1.96 2.25
CA ILE A 31 -11.72 -2.93 2.70
C ILE A 31 -13.13 -2.50 2.25
N SER A 32 -13.44 -1.21 2.41
CA SER A 32 -14.73 -0.64 2.02
C SER A 32 -14.99 -0.70 0.50
N VAL A 33 -13.93 -0.72 -0.33
CA VAL A 33 -14.03 -0.90 -1.79
C VAL A 33 -13.87 -2.37 -2.23
N GLY A 34 -13.95 -3.33 -1.28
CA GLY A 34 -14.09 -4.75 -1.57
C GLY A 34 -12.79 -5.57 -1.54
N VAL A 35 -11.65 -4.98 -1.16
CA VAL A 35 -10.40 -5.72 -0.94
C VAL A 35 -10.53 -6.53 0.35
N ASN A 36 -10.52 -7.86 0.23
CA ASN A 36 -10.59 -8.72 1.42
C ASN A 36 -9.25 -8.77 2.15
N SER A 37 -9.29 -9.16 3.43
CA SER A 37 -8.12 -9.18 4.30
C SER A 37 -6.98 -10.08 3.80
N VAL A 38 -7.30 -11.22 3.17
CA VAL A 38 -6.29 -12.15 2.65
C VAL A 38 -5.52 -11.51 1.50
N ASN A 39 -6.23 -10.91 0.55
CA ASN A 39 -5.59 -10.22 -0.57
C ASN A 39 -4.86 -8.96 -0.11
N LEU A 40 -5.39 -8.24 0.87
CA LEU A 40 -4.70 -7.08 1.44
C LEU A 40 -3.35 -7.48 2.06
N VAL A 41 -3.30 -8.53 2.88
CA VAL A 41 -2.04 -9.04 3.44
C VAL A 41 -1.06 -9.44 2.33
N ARG A 42 -1.54 -10.12 1.28
CA ARG A 42 -0.67 -10.51 0.16
C ARG A 42 -0.11 -9.31 -0.60
N VAL A 43 -0.89 -8.25 -0.79
CA VAL A 43 -0.42 -7.00 -1.38
C VAL A 43 0.66 -6.38 -0.49
N LEU A 44 0.44 -6.32 0.83
CA LEU A 44 1.44 -5.79 1.76
C LEU A 44 2.76 -6.57 1.68
N THR A 45 2.71 -7.91 1.71
CA THR A 45 3.91 -8.74 1.57
C THR A 45 4.65 -8.49 0.26
N THR A 46 3.93 -8.36 -0.87
CA THR A 46 4.57 -8.04 -2.15
C THR A 46 5.23 -6.66 -2.13
N LEU A 47 4.61 -5.66 -1.51
CA LEU A 47 5.18 -4.31 -1.38
C LEU A 47 6.40 -4.29 -0.44
N GLU A 48 6.39 -5.08 0.64
CA GLU A 48 7.52 -5.27 1.55
C GLU A 48 8.73 -5.83 0.80
N GLU A 49 8.53 -6.90 0.02
CA GLU A 49 9.57 -7.52 -0.80
C GLU A 49 10.08 -6.56 -1.89
N GLN A 50 9.18 -5.88 -2.60
CA GLN A 50 9.51 -4.98 -3.71
C GLN A 50 10.33 -3.76 -3.26
N TYR A 51 10.01 -3.21 -2.09
CA TYR A 51 10.68 -2.02 -1.56
C TYR A 51 11.75 -2.32 -0.51
N ASN A 52 11.92 -3.59 -0.13
CA ASN A 52 12.81 -4.03 0.94
C ASN A 52 12.53 -3.25 2.25
N ILE A 53 11.27 -3.26 2.66
CA ILE A 53 10.74 -2.58 3.86
C ILE A 53 9.90 -3.56 4.69
N GLU A 54 9.60 -3.20 5.94
CA GLU A 54 8.69 -3.96 6.81
C GLU A 54 7.56 -3.04 7.32
N PHE A 55 6.30 -3.43 7.13
CA PHE A 55 5.16 -2.76 7.74
C PHE A 55 4.92 -3.29 9.15
N GLU A 56 4.75 -2.42 10.14
CA GLU A 56 4.29 -2.85 11.46
C GLU A 56 2.79 -3.24 11.42
N PRO A 57 2.43 -4.53 11.54
CA PRO A 57 1.07 -5.00 11.26
C PRO A 57 0.05 -4.57 12.32
N THR A 58 0.48 -4.47 13.58
CA THR A 58 -0.36 -4.26 14.75
C THR A 58 -1.02 -2.88 14.81
N GLY A 59 -0.32 -1.85 14.34
CA GLY A 59 -0.87 -0.49 14.22
C GLY A 59 -1.57 -0.25 12.88
N PHE A 60 -1.18 -0.97 11.83
CA PHE A 60 -1.57 -0.61 10.47
C PHE A 60 -3.06 -0.79 10.19
N PHE A 61 -3.66 -1.90 10.66
CA PHE A 61 -5.08 -2.21 10.46
C PHE A 61 -6.04 -1.50 11.45
N ARG A 62 -5.53 -0.64 12.34
CA ARG A 62 -6.38 0.13 13.28
C ARG A 62 -7.04 1.36 12.66
N GLU A 63 -6.54 1.75 11.50
CA GLU A 63 -7.02 2.87 10.70
C GLU A 63 -7.30 2.36 9.28
N PRO A 64 -8.14 3.06 8.50
CA PRO A 64 -8.35 2.76 7.09
C PRO A 64 -7.04 2.51 6.34
N VAL A 65 -7.05 1.48 5.51
CA VAL A 65 -5.91 1.18 4.64
C VAL A 65 -6.23 1.76 3.28
N THR A 66 -5.54 2.82 2.90
CA THR A 66 -5.76 3.55 1.64
C THR A 66 -4.50 3.53 0.80
N VAL A 67 -4.63 3.69 -0.52
CA VAL A 67 -3.48 3.79 -1.44
C VAL A 67 -2.59 4.98 -1.06
N VAL A 68 -3.20 6.10 -0.67
CA VAL A 68 -2.46 7.29 -0.20
C VAL A 68 -1.63 6.97 1.05
N ARG A 69 -2.24 6.35 2.07
CA ARG A 69 -1.56 6.06 3.34
C ARG A 69 -0.44 5.03 3.16
N LEU A 70 -0.66 4.03 2.30
CA LEU A 70 0.37 3.06 1.91
C LEU A 70 1.56 3.75 1.26
N ALA A 71 1.32 4.60 0.26
CA ALA A 71 2.38 5.30 -0.44
C ALA A 71 3.22 6.18 0.49
N GLN A 72 2.57 6.94 1.37
CA GLN A 72 3.24 7.76 2.37
C GLN A 72 4.09 6.92 3.33
N LYS A 73 3.58 5.76 3.75
CA LYS A 73 4.31 4.87 4.67
C LYS A 73 5.53 4.23 4.01
N ILE A 74 5.42 3.81 2.75
CA ILE A 74 6.55 3.33 1.94
C ILE A 74 7.62 4.42 1.82
N ILE A 75 7.25 5.65 1.46
CA ILE A 75 8.19 6.78 1.36
C ILE A 75 8.91 7.02 2.70
N GLY A 76 8.15 7.03 3.79
CA GLY A 76 8.71 7.21 5.14
C GLY A 76 9.70 6.11 5.53
N LEU A 77 9.42 4.85 5.17
CA LEU A 77 10.31 3.72 5.45
C LEU A 77 11.58 3.77 4.59
N LEU A 78 11.45 4.05 3.29
CA LEU A 78 12.59 4.20 2.38
C LEU A 78 13.54 5.32 2.82
N ALA A 79 13.01 6.45 3.33
CA ALA A 79 13.81 7.56 3.83
C ALA A 79 14.60 7.18 5.10
N GLN A 80 14.02 6.33 5.97
CA GLN A 80 14.70 5.84 7.18
C GLN A 80 15.81 4.85 6.82
N SER A 81 15.56 3.92 5.89
CA SER A 81 16.56 2.95 5.43
C SER A 81 17.75 3.58 4.70
N ALA A 82 17.56 4.72 4.04
CA ALA A 82 18.64 5.47 3.40
C ALA A 82 19.52 6.27 4.37
N SER A 83 19.08 6.42 5.63
CA SER A 83 19.77 7.18 6.67
C SER A 83 20.52 6.30 7.69
N ALA A 84 20.44 4.96 7.52
CA ALA A 84 21.09 3.94 8.33
C ALA A 84 22.33 3.38 7.63
#